data_AF-A0A3R9SFM0-F1
#
_entry.id   AF-A0A3R9SFM0-F1
#
_cell.length_a   1.000
_cell.length_b   1.000
_cell.length_c   1.000
_cell.angle_alpha   90.00
_cell.angle_beta   90.00
_cell.angle_gamma   90.00
#
_symmetry.space_group_name_H-M   'P 1'
#
loop_
_entity.id
_entity.type
_entity.pdbx_description
1 polymer ?
#
loop_
_entity_poly.entity_id
_entity_poly.type
_entity_poly.pdbx_seq_one_letter_code
_entity_poly.pdbx_strand_id
1 'polypeptide(L)'
;LAVGHPYRAKRAGEIVSYAEQHFASLLAVTQAGAQIRRGGSAALDLAYVAAGRFDGFFELGLKPWDIAAGELIIKEAGGVVVDARGGNDSLENGQVIACSLKMLKPLMQTVVPAWGKAAK
;
A
#
# COMPACT_ATOMS: atom_id res chain seq x y z
N LEU A 1 11.23 -16.45 9.84
CA LEU A 1 10.91 -15.53 8.73
C LEU A 1 10.51 -14.20 9.36
N ALA A 2 11.24 -13.12 9.04
CA ALA A 2 11.20 -11.87 9.82
C ALA A 2 10.00 -10.95 9.54
N VAL A 3 9.04 -11.34 8.68
CA VAL A 3 7.75 -10.65 8.50
C VAL A 3 6.73 -11.57 7.82
N GLY A 4 5.46 -11.46 8.24
CA GLY A 4 4.33 -12.21 7.68
C GLY A 4 3.57 -11.37 6.65
N HIS A 5 3.29 -11.94 5.48
CA HIS A 5 2.17 -11.44 4.67
C HIS A 5 0.93 -11.51 5.55
N PRO A 6 0.14 -10.42 5.71
CA PRO A 6 -1.06 -10.47 6.53
C PRO A 6 -1.95 -11.64 6.05
N TYR A 7 -2.08 -12.63 6.92
CA TYR A 7 -2.73 -13.89 6.64
C TYR A 7 -4.26 -13.67 6.58
N ARG A 8 -4.86 -14.08 5.46
CA ARG A 8 -6.30 -14.27 5.19
C ARG A 8 -7.28 -13.31 5.87
N ALA A 9 -7.92 -12.44 5.09
CA ALA A 9 -9.14 -11.77 5.54
C ALA A 9 -10.36 -12.61 5.16
N LYS A 10 -11.24 -12.91 6.12
CA LYS A 10 -12.55 -13.47 5.85
C LYS A 10 -13.50 -12.32 5.49
N ARG A 11 -14.04 -12.32 4.27
CA ARG A 11 -15.01 -11.32 3.80
C ARG A 11 -16.20 -12.00 3.17
N ALA A 12 -17.40 -11.63 3.62
CA ALA A 12 -18.67 -12.18 3.11
C ALA A 12 -18.70 -13.73 3.06
N GLY A 13 -17.99 -14.40 3.97
CA GLY A 13 -17.87 -15.87 3.98
C GLY A 13 -16.73 -16.44 3.14
N GLU A 14 -16.13 -15.66 2.23
CA GLU A 14 -14.99 -16.05 1.42
C GLU A 14 -13.66 -15.73 2.12
N ILE A 15 -12.66 -16.60 1.93
CA ILE A 15 -11.29 -16.37 2.38
C ILE A 15 -10.55 -15.64 1.26
N VAL A 16 -10.13 -14.40 1.51
CA VAL A 16 -9.33 -13.61 0.56
C VAL A 16 -7.87 -13.61 1.01
N SER A 17 -6.98 -14.09 0.12
CA SER A 17 -5.54 -14.20 0.39
C SER A 17 -4.79 -12.94 -0.03
N TYR A 18 -4.52 -12.04 0.92
CA TYR A 18 -3.76 -10.80 0.64
C TYR A 18 -2.39 -11.05 0.00
N ALA A 19 -1.79 -12.22 0.20
CA ALA A 19 -0.55 -12.60 -0.49
C ALA A 19 -0.74 -12.66 -2.02
N GLU A 20 -1.84 -13.25 -2.51
CA GLU A 20 -2.11 -13.35 -3.94
C GLU A 20 -2.29 -11.96 -4.57
N GLN A 21 -3.11 -11.11 -3.93
CA GLN A 21 -3.31 -9.73 -4.41
C GLN A 21 -2.02 -8.92 -4.35
N HIS A 22 -1.19 -9.14 -3.33
CA HIS A 22 0.10 -8.49 -3.22
C HIS A 22 1.01 -8.89 -4.39
N PHE A 23 1.21 -10.19 -4.64
CA PHE A 23 2.04 -10.65 -5.76
C PHE A 23 1.50 -10.20 -7.12
N ALA A 24 0.18 -10.17 -7.30
CA ALA A 24 -0.45 -9.63 -8.50
C ALA A 24 -0.13 -8.12 -8.67
N SER A 25 -0.16 -7.34 -7.58
CA SER A 25 0.21 -5.93 -7.59
C SER A 25 1.68 -5.73 -7.93
N LEU A 26 2.58 -6.56 -7.36
CA LEU A 26 4.01 -6.53 -7.66
C LEU A 26 4.29 -6.81 -9.15
N LEU A 27 3.59 -7.80 -9.73
CA LEU A 27 3.70 -8.11 -11.15
C LEU A 27 3.23 -6.94 -12.02
N ALA A 28 2.06 -6.36 -11.71
CA ALA A 28 1.52 -5.23 -12.46
C ALA A 28 2.45 -4.01 -12.46
N VAL A 29 3.02 -3.67 -11.30
CA VAL A 29 3.98 -2.57 -11.15
C VAL A 29 5.28 -2.84 -11.92
N THR A 30 5.76 -4.08 -11.91
CA THR A 30 6.96 -4.47 -12.66
C THR A 30 6.71 -4.42 -14.17
N GLN A 31 5.54 -4.86 -14.63
CA GLN A 31 5.13 -4.78 -16.04
C GLN A 31 4.95 -3.33 -16.52
N ALA A 32 4.58 -2.42 -15.61
CA ALA A 32 4.54 -0.98 -15.87
C ALA A 32 5.93 -0.33 -15.92
N GLY A 33 7.01 -1.10 -15.69
CA GLY A 33 8.40 -0.65 -15.83
C GLY A 33 9.07 -0.17 -14.54
N ALA A 34 8.44 -0.33 -13.38
CA ALA A 34 9.03 0.06 -12.10
C ALA A 34 9.77 -1.11 -11.43
N GLN A 35 10.75 -0.78 -10.58
CA GLN A 35 11.40 -1.74 -9.69
C GLN A 35 10.81 -1.68 -8.30
N ILE A 36 10.82 -2.82 -7.61
CA ILE A 36 10.20 -2.93 -6.28
C ILE A 36 11.28 -3.17 -5.22
N ARG A 37 11.03 -2.64 -4.02
CA ARG A 37 11.78 -2.91 -2.80
C ARG A 37 10.80 -3.43 -1.76
N ARG A 38 11.23 -4.40 -0.95
CA ARG A 38 10.45 -4.96 0.16
C ARG A 38 11.30 -4.89 1.41
N GLY A 39 11.20 -3.78 2.15
CA GLY A 39 12.03 -3.51 3.32
C GLY A 39 11.64 -4.30 4.57
N GLY A 40 10.40 -4.83 4.60
CA GLY A 40 9.88 -5.59 5.74
C GLY A 40 9.45 -4.72 6.93
N SER A 41 9.39 -3.40 6.76
CA SER A 41 8.87 -2.46 7.74
C SER A 41 8.06 -1.38 7.04
N ALA A 42 6.73 -1.43 7.17
CA ALA A 42 5.84 -0.47 6.55
C ALA A 42 6.14 0.97 7.01
N ALA A 43 6.42 1.16 8.29
CA ALA A 43 6.78 2.47 8.84
C ALA A 43 8.06 3.05 8.18
N LEU A 44 9.08 2.22 7.95
CA LEU A 44 10.31 2.65 7.29
C LEU A 44 10.09 2.90 5.79
N ASP A 45 9.31 2.04 5.13
CA ASP A 45 8.98 2.20 3.71
C ASP A 45 8.21 3.52 3.47
N LEU A 46 7.27 3.88 4.35
CA LEU A 46 6.57 5.17 4.32
C LEU A 46 7.53 6.35 4.53
N ALA A 47 8.47 6.24 5.48
CA ALA A 47 9.49 7.27 5.70
C ALA A 47 10.41 7.44 4.46
N TYR A 48 10.70 6.35 3.74
CA TYR A 48 11.47 6.41 2.49
C TYR A 48 10.70 7.03 1.33
N VAL A 49 9.38 6.87 1.27
CA VAL A 49 8.53 7.64 0.34
C VAL A 49 8.62 9.12 0.67
N ALA A 50 8.46 9.50 1.93
CA ALA A 50 8.55 10.91 2.35
C ALA A 50 9.93 11.53 2.05
N ALA A 51 11.00 10.75 2.22
CA ALA A 51 12.37 11.18 1.92
C ALA A 51 12.70 11.18 0.41
N GLY A 52 11.76 10.83 -0.47
CA GLY A 52 11.98 10.74 -1.92
C GLY A 52 12.92 9.61 -2.35
N ARG A 53 13.17 8.62 -1.48
CA ARG A 53 13.96 7.42 -1.82
C ARG A 53 13.14 6.43 -2.62
N PHE A 54 11.84 6.37 -2.37
CA PHE A 54 10.86 5.57 -3.13
C PHE A 54 9.78 6.49 -3.70
N ASP A 55 9.32 6.19 -4.92
CA ASP A 55 8.26 6.96 -5.58
C ASP A 55 6.87 6.68 -5.01
N GLY A 56 6.68 5.51 -4.40
CA GLY A 56 5.44 5.13 -3.74
C GLY A 56 5.53 3.82 -2.96
N PHE A 57 4.50 3.59 -2.15
CA PHE A 57 4.30 2.44 -1.28
C PHE A 57 2.86 1.97 -1.41
N PHE A 58 2.63 0.66 -1.39
CA PHE A 58 1.29 0.10 -1.37
C PHE A 58 1.24 -1.21 -0.56
N GLU A 59 0.24 -1.35 0.29
CA GLU A 59 0.02 -2.57 1.07
C GLU A 59 -1.42 -2.73 1.56
N LEU A 60 -1.84 -3.98 1.74
CA LEU A 60 -3.13 -4.36 2.31
C LEU A 60 -2.93 -4.99 3.69
N GLY A 61 -3.86 -4.72 4.60
CA GLY A 61 -3.92 -5.38 5.91
C GLY A 61 -2.98 -4.81 6.97
N LEU A 62 -2.48 -3.58 6.77
CA LEU A 62 -1.70 -2.87 7.77
C LEU A 62 -2.57 -2.49 8.97
N LYS A 63 -1.95 -2.35 10.14
CA LYS A 63 -2.61 -1.90 11.36
C LYS A 63 -2.40 -0.39 11.55
N PRO A 64 -3.27 0.29 12.31
CA PRO A 64 -3.18 1.74 12.49
C PRO A 64 -1.79 2.20 12.97
N TRP A 65 -1.15 1.43 13.86
CA TRP A 65 0.19 1.74 14.37
C TRP A 65 1.32 1.60 13.33
N ASP A 66 1.13 0.82 12.27
CA ASP A 66 2.10 0.72 11.17
C ASP A 66 2.04 1.95 10.24
N ILE A 67 0.92 2.66 10.24
CA ILE A 67 0.58 3.72 9.28
C ILE A 67 0.69 5.11 9.91
N ALA A 68 0.17 5.29 11.12
CA ALA A 68 -0.12 6.61 11.69
C ALA A 68 1.07 7.58 11.68
N ALA A 69 2.26 7.12 12.05
CA ALA A 69 3.45 7.95 12.02
C ALA A 69 3.89 8.28 10.59
N GLY A 70 3.90 7.29 9.69
CA GLY A 70 4.31 7.46 8.30
C GLY A 70 3.37 8.36 7.51
N GLU A 71 2.06 8.28 7.78
CA GLU A 71 1.06 9.13 7.15
C GLU A 71 1.30 10.62 7.42
N LEU A 72 1.56 10.99 8.68
CA LEU A 72 1.87 12.37 9.04
C LEU A 72 3.15 12.85 8.33
N ILE A 73 4.21 12.04 8.37
CA ILE A 73 5.49 12.38 7.75
C ILE A 73 5.35 12.61 6.24
N ILE A 74 4.59 11.75 5.54
CA ILE A 74 4.35 11.88 4.10
C ILE A 74 3.55 13.15 3.79
N LYS A 75 2.51 13.46 4.58
CA LYS A 75 1.71 14.68 4.39
C LYS A 75 2.56 15.94 4.54
N GLU A 76 3.41 16.00 5.56
CA GLU A 76 4.33 17.13 5.77
C GLU A 76 5.39 17.23 4.67
N ALA A 77 5.79 16.11 4.05
CA ALA A 77 6.67 16.09 2.89
C ALA A 77 5.95 16.48 1.57
N GLY A 78 4.65 16.82 1.60
CA GLY A 78 3.85 17.17 0.43
C GLY A 78 3.37 15.97 -0.40
N GLY A 79 3.47 14.76 0.15
CA GLY A 79 2.90 13.55 -0.43
C GLY A 79 1.46 13.32 0.00
N VAL A 80 0.92 12.19 -0.42
CA VAL A 80 -0.44 11.75 -0.09
C VAL A 80 -0.44 10.31 0.37
N VAL A 81 -1.39 9.99 1.24
CA VAL A 81 -1.71 8.65 1.68
C VAL A 81 -3.21 8.47 1.51
N VAL A 82 -3.61 7.46 0.75
CA VAL A 82 -5.01 7.17 0.45
C VAL A 82 -5.30 5.68 0.52
N ASP A 83 -6.58 5.34 0.62
CA ASP A 83 -7.07 3.98 0.47
C ASP A 83 -7.29 3.59 -1.01
N ALA A 84 -7.80 2.38 -1.24
CA ALA A 84 -8.11 1.88 -2.59
C ALA A 84 -9.14 2.73 -3.35
N ARG A 85 -9.94 3.53 -2.65
CA ARG A 85 -11.00 4.41 -3.19
C ARG A 85 -10.50 5.84 -3.39
N GLY A 86 -9.26 6.14 -3.00
CA GLY A 86 -8.69 7.48 -3.03
C GLY A 86 -9.10 8.36 -1.85
N GLY A 87 -9.71 7.78 -0.81
CA GLY A 87 -10.10 8.48 0.41
C GLY A 87 -9.05 8.39 1.52
N ASN A 88 -9.35 8.98 2.68
CA ASN A 88 -8.41 9.09 3.82
C ASN A 88 -8.63 8.01 4.90
N ASP A 89 -9.30 6.91 4.57
CA ASP A 89 -9.70 5.88 5.54
C ASP A 89 -8.62 4.79 5.75
N SER A 90 -7.38 5.03 5.31
CA SER A 90 -6.27 4.07 5.37
C SER A 90 -6.01 3.52 6.77
N LEU A 91 -6.14 4.36 7.81
CA LEU A 91 -6.00 3.94 9.21
C LEU A 91 -7.08 2.95 9.64
N GLU A 92 -8.29 3.05 9.09
CA GLU A 92 -9.43 2.21 9.47
C GLU A 92 -9.46 0.90 8.68
N ASN A 93 -9.23 0.99 7.37
CA ASN A 93 -9.36 -0.16 6.48
C ASN A 93 -8.06 -0.97 6.32
N GLY A 94 -6.91 -0.39 6.67
CA GLY A 94 -5.58 -1.00 6.55
C GLY A 94 -5.08 -1.09 5.11
N GLN A 95 -5.61 -0.24 4.23
CA GLN A 95 -5.28 -0.17 2.81
C GLN A 95 -4.54 1.12 2.57
N VAL A 96 -3.31 1.00 2.11
CA VAL A 96 -2.42 2.14 2.01
C VAL A 96 -1.88 2.18 0.60
N ILE A 97 -2.07 3.33 -0.04
CA ILE A 97 -1.33 3.77 -1.22
C ILE A 97 -0.73 5.12 -0.84
N ALA A 98 0.59 5.20 -0.78
CA ALA A 98 1.29 6.40 -0.37
C ALA A 98 2.33 6.78 -1.40
N CYS A 99 2.33 8.03 -1.88
CA CYS A 99 3.23 8.50 -2.94
C CYS A 99 3.22 10.03 -3.05
N SER A 100 3.98 10.57 -4.00
CA SER A 100 3.80 11.97 -4.41
C SER A 100 2.47 12.17 -5.14
N LEU A 101 1.94 13.40 -5.13
CA LEU A 101 0.65 13.73 -5.75
C LEU A 101 0.61 13.38 -7.26
N LYS A 102 1.74 13.54 -7.97
CA LYS A 102 1.86 13.22 -9.40
C LYS A 102 1.79 11.71 -9.67
N MET A 103 2.27 10.89 -8.73
CA MET A 103 2.31 9.43 -8.87
C MET A 103 1.01 8.74 -8.47
N LEU A 104 0.10 9.46 -7.80
CA LEU A 104 -1.12 8.87 -7.25
C LEU A 104 -1.97 8.16 -8.32
N LYS A 105 -2.32 8.87 -9.39
CA LYS A 105 -3.17 8.32 -10.45
C LYS A 105 -2.53 7.10 -11.15
N PRO A 106 -1.28 7.17 -11.63
CA PRO A 106 -0.61 6.00 -12.21
C PRO A 106 -0.56 4.82 -11.23
N LEU A 107 -0.15 5.06 -9.98
CA LEU A 107 0.02 4.00 -8.99
C LEU A 107 -1.31 3.31 -8.66
N MET A 108 -2.38 4.09 -8.46
CA MET A 108 -3.72 3.54 -8.22
C MET A 108 -4.23 2.72 -9.41
N GLN A 109 -4.06 3.24 -10.64
CA GLN A 109 -4.49 2.53 -11.85
C GLN A 109 -3.77 1.19 -12.05
N THR A 110 -2.53 1.08 -11.58
CA THR A 110 -1.77 -0.18 -11.65
C THR A 110 -2.08 -1.14 -10.51
N VAL A 111 -2.19 -0.63 -9.27
CA VAL A 111 -2.25 -1.47 -8.06
C VAL A 111 -3.68 -1.87 -7.69
N VAL A 112 -4.64 -0.93 -7.72
CA VAL A 112 -6.01 -1.17 -7.24
C VAL A 112 -6.73 -2.31 -7.98
N PRO A 113 -6.59 -2.46 -9.33
CA PRO A 113 -7.20 -3.59 -10.03
C PRO A 113 -6.74 -4.96 -9.51
N ALA A 114 -5.49 -5.08 -9.08
CA ALA A 114 -4.94 -6.33 -8.54
C ALA A 114 -5.49 -6.65 -7.14
N TRP A 115 -6.02 -5.67 -6.41
CA TRP A 115 -6.62 -5.88 -5.09
C TRP A 115 -8.01 -6.50 -5.18
N GLY A 116 -8.78 -6.25 -6.24
CA GLY A 116 -10.09 -6.88 -6.46
C GLY A 116 -10.98 -6.89 -5.21
N LYS A 117 -11.50 -8.07 -4.83
CA LYS A 117 -12.34 -8.25 -3.62
C LYS A 117 -11.63 -8.00 -2.29
N ALA A 118 -10.31 -7.80 -2.29
CA ALA A 118 -9.50 -7.48 -1.11
C ALA A 118 -9.53 -5.98 -0.75
N ALA A 119 -9.93 -5.09 -1.67
CA ALA A 119 -10.16 -3.66 -1.42
C ALA A 119 -11.44 -3.44 -0.58
N LYS A 120 -11.40 -2.64 0.50
CA LYS A 120 -12.45 -2.48 1.53
C LYS A 120 -13.31 -1.26 1.18
#